data_AF-A0A923YR47-F1
#
_entry.id   AF-A0A923YR47-F1
#
_cell.length_a   1.000
_cell.length_b   1.000
_cell.length_c   1.000
_cell.angle_alpha   90.00
_cell.angle_beta   90.00
_cell.angle_gamma   90.00
#
_symmetry.space_group_name_H-M   'P 1'
#
loop_
_entity.id
_entity.type
_entity.pdbx_description
1 polymer ?
#
loop_
_entity_poly.entity_id
_entity_poly.type
_entity_poly.pdbx_seq_one_letter_code
_entity_poly.pdbx_strand_id
1 'polypeptide(L)'
;SATNTPDREATLGLSARPVGSIPIVLQAEARLQSDGNGSRVRPAVQAVSQFPPISLPLGLRGEAYAAGGYVGGRGATPFYDAQGVVDHHLFGIGSNADVRIGGGAWAGGQKGVGRVDIGPRASVSFRVKRIGVRAAVDYRARVAGHAAPGSGPAFTLSAGF
;
A
#
# COMPACT_ATOMS: atom_id res chain seq x y z
N SER A 1 10.30 36.05 -19.60
CA SER A 1 10.75 35.33 -18.39
C SER A 1 9.55 34.72 -17.69
N ALA A 2 9.39 33.40 -17.71
CA ALA A 2 8.36 32.71 -16.94
C ALA A 2 8.85 32.59 -15.48
N THR A 3 8.15 33.21 -14.55
CA THR A 3 8.42 33.09 -13.11
C THR A 3 8.09 31.67 -12.67
N ASN A 4 9.14 30.85 -12.53
CA ASN A 4 9.09 29.49 -12.03
C ASN A 4 8.69 29.54 -10.55
N THR A 5 7.39 29.56 -10.27
CA THR A 5 6.86 29.56 -8.90
C THR A 5 6.89 28.11 -8.43
N PRO A 6 7.62 27.77 -7.36
CA PRO A 6 7.77 26.38 -6.93
C PRO A 6 6.42 25.82 -6.49
N ASP A 7 6.07 24.64 -6.99
CA ASP A 7 4.93 23.86 -6.49
C ASP A 7 5.16 23.57 -5.00
N ARG A 8 4.19 23.96 -4.16
CA ARG A 8 4.22 23.72 -2.72
C ARG A 8 3.10 22.77 -2.35
N GLU A 9 3.45 21.67 -1.70
CA GLU A 9 2.49 20.72 -1.15
C GLU A 9 2.62 20.64 0.38
N ALA A 10 1.49 20.70 1.08
CA ALA A 10 1.40 20.49 2.52
C ALA A 10 0.25 19.52 2.82
N THR A 11 0.44 18.64 3.79
CA THR A 11 -0.55 17.62 4.14
C THR A 11 -0.79 17.61 5.65
N LEU A 12 -2.06 17.57 6.06
CA LEU A 12 -2.48 17.38 7.44
C LEU A 12 -3.36 16.13 7.51
N GLY A 13 -3.05 15.21 8.43
CA GLY A 13 -3.75 13.94 8.56
C GLY A 13 -4.10 13.59 10.00
N LEU A 14 -5.23 12.91 10.18
CA LEU A 14 -5.71 12.34 11.43
C LEU A 14 -6.03 10.86 11.21
N SER A 15 -5.76 10.02 12.22
CA SER A 15 -6.11 8.60 12.20
C SER A 15 -6.71 8.15 13.52
N ALA A 16 -7.71 7.27 13.47
CA ALA A 16 -8.35 6.71 14.65
C ALA A 16 -8.72 5.23 14.46
N ARG A 17 -8.83 4.50 15.57
CA ARG A 17 -9.45 3.16 15.65
C ARG A 17 -10.78 3.29 16.39
N PRO A 18 -11.90 3.53 15.69
CA PRO A 18 -13.17 3.83 16.36
C PRO A 18 -13.68 2.69 17.23
N VAL A 19 -13.43 1.45 16.79
CA VAL A 19 -13.81 0.23 17.50
C VAL A 19 -12.57 -0.64 17.66
N GLY A 20 -12.09 -0.80 18.90
CA GLY A 20 -10.82 -1.48 19.17
C GLY A 20 -10.78 -2.97 18.78
N SER A 21 -11.94 -3.63 18.67
CA SER A 21 -12.06 -5.04 18.27
C SER A 21 -12.08 -5.24 16.75
N ILE A 22 -12.31 -4.18 15.97
CA ILE A 22 -12.33 -4.26 14.52
C ILE A 22 -10.94 -3.86 14.02
N PRO A 23 -10.25 -4.69 13.20
CA PRO A 23 -8.92 -4.38 12.68
C PRO A 23 -9.02 -3.37 11.52
N ILE A 24 -9.59 -2.19 11.79
CA ILE A 24 -9.75 -1.10 10.82
C ILE A 24 -9.31 0.22 11.46
N VAL A 25 -8.51 0.98 10.72
CA VAL A 25 -8.18 2.38 11.04
C VAL A 25 -8.89 3.28 10.05
N LEU A 26 -9.58 4.30 10.57
CA LEU A 26 -10.08 5.39 9.76
C LEU A 26 -9.02 6.49 9.69
N GLN A 27 -8.83 7.07 8.52
CA GLN A 27 -7.91 8.17 8.28
C GLN A 27 -8.64 9.27 7.52
N ALA A 28 -8.36 10.51 7.89
CA ALA A 28 -8.80 11.70 7.18
C ALA A 28 -7.57 12.57 6.91
N GLU A 29 -7.48 13.09 5.70
CA GLU A 29 -6.33 13.86 5.24
C GLU A 29 -6.79 15.07 4.43
N ALA A 30 -6.08 16.19 4.55
CA ALA A 30 -6.24 17.36 3.69
C ALA A 30 -4.89 17.68 3.06
N ARG A 31 -4.81 17.59 1.72
CA ARG A 31 -3.65 18.04 0.94
C ARG A 31 -3.89 19.43 0.39
N LEU A 32 -2.97 20.34 0.65
CA LEU A 32 -2.90 21.67 0.06
C LEU A 32 -1.84 21.64 -1.02
N GLN A 33 -2.24 21.90 -2.26
CA GLN A 33 -1.34 22.02 -3.40
C GLN A 33 -1.42 23.45 -3.93
N SER A 34 -0.30 24.13 -4.00
CA SER A 34 -0.20 25.48 -4.56
C SER A 34 0.70 25.45 -5.77
N ASP A 35 0.13 25.77 -6.92
CA ASP A 35 0.80 25.90 -8.21
C ASP A 35 0.72 27.36 -8.71
N GLY A 36 1.29 27.64 -9.89
CA GLY A 36 1.21 28.96 -10.54
C GLY A 36 -0.22 29.43 -10.89
N ASN A 37 -1.23 28.56 -10.76
CA ASN A 37 -2.64 28.81 -11.04
C ASN A 37 -3.51 28.91 -9.76
N GLY A 38 -2.91 28.86 -8.57
CA GLY A 38 -3.57 29.07 -7.27
C GLY A 38 -3.41 27.90 -6.30
N SER A 39 -4.03 28.03 -5.12
CA SER A 39 -4.03 26.97 -4.10
C SER A 39 -5.30 26.11 -4.18
N ARG A 40 -5.14 24.80 -4.04
CA ARG A 40 -6.23 23.81 -4.10
C ARG A 40 -6.16 22.88 -2.92
N VAL A 41 -7.32 22.64 -2.31
CA VAL A 41 -7.48 21.67 -1.24
C VAL A 41 -8.04 20.37 -1.80
N ARG A 42 -7.41 19.25 -1.46
CA ARG A 42 -7.86 17.89 -1.81
C ARG A 42 -8.02 17.07 -0.53
N PRO A 43 -9.22 17.06 0.07
CA PRO A 43 -9.49 16.23 1.23
C PRO A 43 -9.63 14.76 0.81
N ALA A 44 -9.28 13.84 1.69
CA ALA A 44 -9.49 12.42 1.53
C ALA A 44 -9.94 11.78 2.85
N VAL A 45 -10.82 10.80 2.77
CA VAL A 45 -11.17 9.92 3.89
C VAL A 45 -11.02 8.48 3.46
N GLN A 46 -10.47 7.63 4.32
CA GLN A 46 -10.26 6.22 4.01
C GLN A 46 -10.37 5.33 5.24
N ALA A 47 -10.75 4.08 5.01
CA ALA A 47 -10.63 2.99 5.95
C ALA A 47 -9.51 2.05 5.49
N VAL A 48 -8.69 1.58 6.43
CA VAL A 48 -7.55 0.71 6.16
C VAL A 48 -7.61 -0.49 7.09
N SER A 49 -7.55 -1.70 6.55
CA SER A 49 -7.49 -2.93 7.32
C SER A 49 -6.15 -3.08 8.04
N GLN A 50 -6.17 -3.75 9.19
CA GLN A 50 -4.99 -4.06 9.99
C GLN A 50 -4.95 -5.55 10.35
N PHE A 51 -5.14 -6.41 9.36
CA PHE A 51 -5.09 -7.85 9.58
C PHE A 51 -3.67 -8.30 9.92
N PRO A 52 -3.46 -9.03 11.02
CA PRO A 52 -2.19 -9.66 11.27
C PRO A 52 -1.96 -10.79 10.24
N PRO A 53 -0.70 -11.16 9.96
CA PRO A 53 -0.41 -12.36 9.20
C PRO A 53 -1.02 -13.59 9.90
N ILE A 54 -1.60 -14.49 9.12
CA ILE A 54 -2.18 -15.75 9.61
C ILE A 54 -1.28 -16.92 9.23
N SER A 55 -1.14 -17.88 10.16
CA SER A 55 -0.49 -19.16 9.86
C SER A 55 -1.47 -20.05 9.12
N LEU A 56 -1.02 -20.65 8.02
CA LEU A 56 -1.78 -21.57 7.19
C LEU A 56 -1.15 -22.97 7.26
N PRO A 57 -1.88 -24.04 6.87
CA PRO A 57 -1.30 -25.38 6.77
C PRO A 57 -0.05 -25.42 5.87
N LEU A 58 0.75 -26.48 6.00
CA LEU A 58 1.95 -26.71 5.19
C LEU A 58 3.05 -25.65 5.37
N GLY A 59 3.10 -24.98 6.53
CA GLY A 59 4.10 -23.94 6.81
C GLY A 59 3.91 -22.66 5.99
N LEU A 60 2.73 -22.48 5.39
CA LEU A 60 2.36 -21.29 4.67
C LEU A 60 1.95 -20.17 5.63
N ARG A 61 2.04 -18.94 5.16
CA ARG A 61 1.56 -17.75 5.86
C ARG A 61 0.74 -16.91 4.90
N GLY A 62 -0.42 -16.46 5.36
CA GLY A 62 -1.31 -15.56 4.65
C GLY A 62 -1.19 -14.13 5.17
N GLU A 63 -1.16 -13.16 4.26
CA GLU A 63 -1.24 -11.73 4.56
C GLU A 63 -2.32 -11.09 3.70
N ALA A 64 -3.13 -10.22 4.30
CA ALA A 64 -4.18 -9.48 3.60
C ALA A 64 -4.15 -8.01 4.00
N TYR A 65 -4.38 -7.14 3.03
CA TYR A 65 -4.55 -5.71 3.23
C TYR A 65 -5.63 -5.21 2.27
N ALA A 66 -6.46 -4.31 2.75
CA ALA A 66 -7.42 -3.57 1.97
C ALA A 66 -7.54 -2.14 2.51
N ALA A 67 -7.63 -1.19 1.60
CA ALA A 67 -7.97 0.20 1.87
C ALA A 67 -9.02 0.66 0.86
N GLY A 68 -9.88 1.56 1.31
CA GLY A 68 -10.90 2.15 0.47
C GLY A 68 -11.34 3.48 1.02
N GLY A 69 -11.67 4.40 0.13
CA GLY A 69 -11.94 5.77 0.52
C GLY A 69 -12.50 6.63 -0.58
N TYR A 70 -12.54 7.92 -0.29
CA TYR A 70 -13.02 8.94 -1.20
C TYR A 70 -12.09 10.15 -1.15
N VAL A 71 -11.68 10.62 -2.32
CA VAL A 71 -10.94 11.88 -2.47
C VAL A 71 -11.92 12.93 -2.97
N GLY A 72 -11.99 14.06 -2.25
CA GLY A 72 -12.81 15.22 -2.59
C GLY A 72 -12.07 16.28 -3.40
N GLY A 73 -12.75 17.39 -3.66
CA GLY A 73 -12.25 18.49 -4.50
C GLY A 73 -12.54 18.28 -5.99
N ARG A 74 -11.81 18.98 -6.86
CA ARG A 74 -11.98 18.85 -8.31
C ARG A 74 -11.56 17.44 -8.76
N GLY A 75 -12.44 16.73 -9.46
CA GLY A 75 -12.22 15.34 -9.87
C GLY A 75 -12.45 14.33 -8.74
N ALA A 76 -13.35 14.65 -7.82
CA ALA A 76 -13.68 13.79 -6.69
C ALA A 76 -14.03 12.36 -7.13
N THR A 77 -13.50 11.37 -6.41
CA THR A 77 -13.59 9.97 -6.81
C THR A 77 -13.47 9.05 -5.61
N PRO A 78 -14.25 7.94 -5.58
CA PRO A 78 -13.90 6.82 -4.73
C PRO A 78 -12.63 6.15 -5.22
N PHE A 79 -11.95 5.44 -4.33
CA PHE A 79 -10.82 4.59 -4.65
C PHE A 79 -10.79 3.35 -3.76
N TYR A 80 -10.03 2.36 -4.20
CA TYR A 80 -9.71 1.16 -3.42
C TYR A 80 -8.30 0.67 -3.76
N ASP A 81 -7.69 -0.03 -2.81
CA ASP A 81 -6.43 -0.76 -2.95
C ASP A 81 -6.51 -2.02 -2.08
N ALA A 82 -6.06 -3.15 -2.59
CA ALA A 82 -6.13 -4.43 -1.90
C ALA A 82 -4.97 -5.34 -2.33
N GLN A 83 -4.46 -6.12 -1.38
CA GLN A 83 -3.55 -7.22 -1.64
C GLN A 83 -3.90 -8.44 -0.80
N GLY A 84 -3.64 -9.61 -1.38
CA GLY A 84 -3.59 -10.88 -0.68
C GLY A 84 -2.32 -11.63 -1.08
N VAL A 85 -1.56 -12.11 -0.10
CA VAL A 85 -0.30 -12.83 -0.32
C VAL A 85 -0.29 -14.11 0.48
N VAL A 86 0.20 -15.18 -0.14
CA VAL A 86 0.52 -16.43 0.51
C VAL A 86 1.98 -16.74 0.24
N ASP A 87 2.74 -16.97 1.30
CA ASP A 87 4.18 -17.27 1.21
C ASP A 87 4.60 -18.41 2.11
N HIS A 88 5.72 -19.04 1.75
CA HIS A 88 6.38 -20.07 2.53
C HIS A 88 7.75 -19.56 2.98
N HIS A 89 8.20 -20.05 4.14
CA HIS A 89 9.58 -19.88 4.58
C HIS A 89 10.51 -20.60 3.60
N LEU A 90 11.59 -19.93 3.19
CA LEU A 90 12.59 -20.51 2.32
C LEU A 90 13.86 -20.85 3.11
N PHE A 91 14.46 -19.87 3.77
CA PHE A 91 15.58 -20.05 4.70
C PHE A 91 15.78 -18.79 5.57
N GLY A 92 16.48 -18.94 6.69
CA GLY A 92 16.98 -17.83 7.50
C GLY A 92 18.42 -17.45 7.14
N ILE A 93 18.79 -16.18 7.34
CA ILE A 93 20.20 -15.72 7.26
C ILE A 93 20.62 -15.27 8.66
N GLY A 94 21.46 -16.06 9.32
CA GLY A 94 21.78 -15.87 10.73
C GLY A 94 20.54 -15.95 11.63
N SER A 95 20.57 -15.27 12.77
CA SER A 95 19.44 -15.23 13.72
C SER A 95 18.40 -14.15 13.44
N ASN A 96 18.67 -13.26 12.46
CA ASN A 96 17.99 -11.96 12.40
C ASN A 96 17.25 -11.70 11.08
N ALA A 97 17.34 -12.59 10.08
CA ALA A 97 16.70 -12.41 8.79
C ALA A 97 15.95 -13.68 8.34
N ASP A 98 14.74 -13.49 7.82
CA ASP A 98 13.83 -14.52 7.31
C ASP A 98 13.52 -14.26 5.84
N VAL A 99 13.89 -15.21 4.97
CA VAL A 99 13.61 -15.16 3.53
C VAL A 99 12.41 -16.03 3.21
N ARG A 100 11.48 -15.47 2.45
CA ARG A 100 10.20 -16.10 2.10
C ARG A 100 9.90 -15.95 0.62
N ILE A 101 9.26 -16.96 0.03
CA ILE A 101 8.83 -16.96 -1.37
C ILE A 101 7.36 -17.36 -1.45
N GLY A 102 6.63 -16.79 -2.40
CA GLY A 102 5.21 -17.06 -2.54
C GLY A 102 4.61 -16.37 -3.75
N GLY A 103 3.31 -16.13 -3.65
CA GLY A 103 2.55 -15.42 -4.67
C GLY A 103 1.50 -14.51 -4.06
N GLY A 104 1.04 -13.55 -4.85
CA GLY A 104 0.02 -12.61 -4.43
C GLY A 104 -0.93 -12.22 -5.54
N ALA A 105 -1.99 -11.56 -5.10
CA ALA A 105 -2.92 -10.82 -5.94
C ALA A 105 -2.99 -9.37 -5.42
N TRP A 106 -3.12 -8.43 -6.34
CA TRP A 106 -3.23 -7.00 -6.07
C TRP A 106 -4.38 -6.42 -6.89
N ALA A 107 -5.16 -5.53 -6.30
CA ALA A 107 -6.24 -4.86 -6.99
C ALA A 107 -6.31 -3.42 -6.51
N GLY A 108 -6.41 -2.49 -7.44
CA GLY A 108 -6.54 -1.08 -7.09
C GLY A 108 -7.18 -0.28 -8.19
N GLY A 109 -7.84 0.82 -7.82
CA GLY A 109 -8.50 1.67 -8.79
C GLY A 109 -9.19 2.88 -8.20
N GLN A 110 -9.57 3.78 -9.10
CA GLN A 110 -10.44 4.92 -8.88
C GLN A 110 -11.50 4.97 -9.99
N LYS A 111 -12.41 5.96 -9.98
CA LYS A 111 -13.50 6.07 -10.95
C LYS A 111 -12.99 5.94 -12.39
N GLY A 112 -13.48 4.90 -13.07
CA GLY A 112 -13.18 4.62 -14.49
C GLY A 112 -11.82 3.99 -14.77
N VAL A 113 -10.95 3.81 -13.78
CA VAL A 113 -9.61 3.24 -13.97
C VAL A 113 -9.27 2.30 -12.82
N GLY A 114 -9.10 1.02 -13.12
CA GLY A 114 -8.62 0.03 -12.16
C GLY A 114 -7.75 -1.03 -12.82
N ARG A 115 -7.13 -1.86 -11.99
CA ARG A 115 -6.37 -3.04 -12.40
C ARG A 115 -6.42 -4.13 -11.35
N VAL A 116 -6.22 -5.36 -11.83
CA VAL A 116 -5.95 -6.54 -11.00
C VAL A 116 -4.70 -7.20 -11.55
N ASP A 117 -3.78 -7.54 -10.64
CA ASP A 117 -2.54 -8.23 -10.93
C ASP A 117 -2.41 -9.49 -10.08
N ILE A 118 -1.69 -10.48 -10.59
CA ILE A 118 -1.23 -11.66 -9.84
C ILE A 118 0.24 -11.90 -10.13
N GLY A 119 0.92 -12.66 -9.27
CA GLY A 119 2.26 -13.13 -9.59
C GLY A 119 3.12 -13.45 -8.38
N PRO A 120 4.39 -13.82 -8.63
CA PRO A 120 5.30 -14.26 -7.59
C PRO A 120 5.78 -13.10 -6.71
N ARG A 121 6.09 -13.42 -5.46
CA ARG A 121 6.71 -12.55 -4.47
C ARG A 121 7.91 -13.24 -3.83
N ALA A 122 8.99 -12.51 -3.67
CA ALA A 122 10.07 -12.84 -2.75
C ALA A 122 10.18 -11.73 -1.71
N SER A 123 10.38 -12.09 -0.44
CA SER A 123 10.56 -11.09 0.62
C SER A 123 11.61 -11.53 1.62
N VAL A 124 12.24 -10.54 2.23
CA VAL A 124 13.15 -10.71 3.36
C VAL A 124 12.73 -9.78 4.48
N SER A 125 12.58 -10.32 5.68
CA SER A 125 12.33 -9.56 6.90
C SER A 125 13.55 -9.66 7.79
N PHE A 126 14.05 -8.55 8.33
CA PHE A 126 15.19 -8.54 9.24
C PHE A 126 15.06 -7.48 10.33
N ARG A 127 15.81 -7.63 11.42
CA ARG A 127 15.83 -6.65 12.52
C ARG A 127 17.13 -5.84 12.54
N VAL A 128 16.98 -4.52 12.62
CA VAL A 128 18.08 -3.58 12.89
C VAL A 128 17.83 -2.93 14.25
N LYS A 129 18.58 -3.36 15.27
CA LYS A 129 18.31 -3.03 16.68
C LYS A 129 16.86 -3.41 17.05
N ARG A 130 16.01 -2.43 17.38
CA ARG A 130 14.59 -2.63 17.70
C ARG A 130 13.65 -2.47 16.50
N ILE A 131 14.18 -2.07 15.35
CA ILE A 131 13.40 -1.75 14.15
C ILE A 131 13.26 -3.02 13.31
N GLY A 132 12.03 -3.43 13.02
CA GLY A 132 11.75 -4.48 12.05
C GLY A 132 11.73 -3.89 10.65
N VAL A 133 12.51 -4.43 9.72
CA VAL A 133 12.57 -4.02 8.32
C VAL A 133 12.12 -5.17 7.44
N ARG A 134 11.35 -4.88 6.40
CA ARG A 134 10.96 -5.86 5.38
C ARG A 134 11.14 -5.25 4.01
N ALA A 135 11.80 -6.01 3.14
CA ALA A 135 11.89 -5.73 1.71
C ALA A 135 11.17 -6.84 0.93
N ALA A 136 10.43 -6.47 -0.10
CA ALA A 136 9.74 -7.40 -0.98
C ALA A 136 9.89 -6.99 -2.44
N VAL A 137 10.02 -7.98 -3.31
CA VAL A 137 9.98 -7.85 -4.77
C VAL A 137 8.83 -8.70 -5.28
N ASP A 138 7.96 -8.07 -6.06
CA ASP A 138 6.82 -8.70 -6.72
C ASP A 138 7.03 -8.63 -8.23
N TYR A 139 6.68 -9.68 -8.97
CA TYR A 139 6.38 -9.52 -10.39
C TYR A 139 4.86 -9.50 -10.55
N ARG A 140 4.31 -8.36 -10.99
CA ARG A 140 2.86 -8.16 -11.10
C ARG A 140 2.44 -8.33 -12.55
N ALA A 141 1.89 -9.49 -12.87
CA ALA A 141 1.26 -9.75 -14.16
C ALA A 141 -0.18 -9.28 -14.13
N ARG A 142 -0.52 -8.30 -14.98
CA ARG A 142 -1.87 -7.76 -15.05
C ARG A 142 -2.81 -8.76 -15.69
N VAL A 143 -3.91 -9.06 -15.01
CA VAL A 143 -4.95 -9.99 -15.48
C VAL A 143 -6.28 -9.30 -15.77
N ALA A 144 -6.52 -8.10 -15.22
CA ALA A 144 -7.70 -7.30 -15.55
C ALA A 144 -7.41 -5.80 -15.46
N GLY A 145 -8.21 -5.02 -16.20
CA GLY A 145 -8.12 -3.57 -16.24
C GLY A 145 -6.95 -3.01 -17.07
N HIS A 146 -6.90 -1.70 -17.18
CA HIS A 146 -6.01 -0.99 -18.12
C HIS A 146 -5.18 0.11 -17.47
N ALA A 147 -5.19 0.22 -16.13
CA ALA A 147 -4.39 1.21 -15.44
C ALA A 147 -2.88 0.98 -15.69
N ALA A 148 -2.16 2.03 -16.10
CA ALA A 148 -0.71 2.01 -16.26
C ALA A 148 0.01 1.91 -14.90
N PRO A 149 1.28 1.48 -14.85
CA PRO A 149 2.13 0.91 -15.92
C PRO A 149 1.74 -0.53 -16.26
N GLY A 150 2.35 -1.14 -17.29
CA GLY A 150 2.21 -2.55 -17.70
C GLY A 150 2.38 -3.61 -16.60
N SER A 151 2.44 -4.89 -17.00
CA SER A 151 3.01 -5.93 -16.13
C SER A 151 4.48 -5.63 -15.86
N GLY A 152 4.96 -5.88 -14.64
CA GLY A 152 6.35 -5.58 -14.30
C GLY A 152 6.71 -5.78 -12.84
N PRO A 153 7.99 -5.55 -12.49
CA PRO A 153 8.47 -5.67 -11.14
C PRO A 153 7.97 -4.50 -10.26
N ALA A 154 7.66 -4.80 -9.00
CA ALA A 154 7.38 -3.82 -7.96
C ALA A 154 8.25 -4.12 -6.74
N PHE A 155 8.79 -3.07 -6.13
CA PHE A 155 9.59 -3.16 -4.91
C PHE A 155 8.86 -2.48 -3.75
N THR A 156 8.87 -3.11 -2.58
CA THR A 156 8.29 -2.55 -1.35
C THR A 156 9.31 -2.64 -0.23
N LEU A 157 9.54 -1.51 0.45
CA LEU A 157 10.36 -1.44 1.65
C LEU A 157 9.52 -0.85 2.78
N SER A 158 9.47 -1.54 3.91
CA SER A 158 8.73 -1.12 5.09
C SER A 158 9.58 -1.26 6.34
N ALA A 159 9.40 -0.35 7.30
CA ALA A 159 10.02 -0.39 8.61
C ALA A 159 8.95 -0.18 9.70
N GLY A 160 9.01 -0.98 10.76
CA GLY A 160 8.17 -0.85 11.95
C GLY A 160 9.01 -0.51 13.18
N PHE A 161 8.49 0.40 14.01
CA PHE A 161 9.11 0.93 15.22
C PHE A 161 8.39 0.46 16.48
#